data_AF-A0A7V3PUG4-F1
#
_entry.id   AF-A0A7V3PUG4-F1
#
_cell.length_a   1.000
_cell.length_b   1.000
_cell.length_c   1.000
_cell.angle_alpha   90.00
_cell.angle_beta   90.00
_cell.angle_gamma   90.00
#
_symmetry.space_group_name_H-M   'P 1'
#
loop_
_entity.id
_entity.type
_entity.pdbx_description
1 polymer ?
#
loop_
_entity_poly.entity_id
_entity_poly.type
_entity_poly.pdbx_seq_one_letter_code
_entity_poly.pdbx_strand_id
1 'polypeptide(L)'
;MAAGVSVTVQDDRIKGNIRGMKGWLKLLGIVQIVAGILQALTLFGIIWAWLPIWMGVILNGAANKAAEYAEKGDEHSLAEFTGKLKLYFVINGIMMISTLVVVAISLMVLGALAMLGIISLPSLLESLNK
;
A
#
# COMPACT_ATOMS: atom_id res chain seq x y z
N MET A 1 3.90 36.22 -23.79
CA MET A 1 2.58 35.58 -23.93
C MET A 1 2.65 34.05 -24.03
N ALA A 2 3.61 33.45 -24.76
CA ALA A 2 3.73 31.99 -24.87
C ALA A 2 4.02 31.23 -23.56
N ALA A 3 4.85 31.78 -22.66
CA ALA A 3 5.21 31.12 -21.40
C ALA A 3 4.04 31.04 -20.38
N GLY A 4 3.07 31.94 -20.44
CA GLY A 4 1.90 31.91 -19.56
C GLY A 4 0.93 30.77 -19.93
N VAL A 5 0.78 30.51 -21.24
CA VAL A 5 -0.09 29.45 -21.75
C VAL A 5 0.44 28.05 -21.41
N SER A 6 1.76 27.85 -21.41
CA SER A 6 2.35 26.55 -21.05
C SER A 6 2.15 26.21 -19.57
N VAL A 7 2.20 27.21 -18.67
CA VAL A 7 2.01 27.01 -17.23
C VAL A 7 0.55 26.65 -16.92
N THR A 8 -0.42 27.36 -17.52
CA THR A 8 -1.84 27.07 -17.30
C THR A 8 -2.25 25.69 -17.82
N VAL A 9 -1.78 25.31 -19.01
CA VAL A 9 -2.04 23.98 -19.58
C VAL A 9 -1.43 22.88 -18.70
N GLN A 10 -0.27 23.12 -18.11
CA GLN A 10 0.37 22.17 -17.21
C GLN A 10 -0.41 22.03 -15.90
N ASP A 11 -0.82 23.13 -15.30
CA ASP A 11 -1.64 23.15 -14.07
C ASP A 11 -2.98 22.43 -14.26
N ASP A 12 -3.66 22.66 -15.40
CA ASP A 12 -4.92 21.98 -15.74
C ASP A 12 -4.74 20.46 -15.84
N ARG A 13 -3.62 20.00 -16.43
CA ARG A 13 -3.31 18.57 -16.53
C ARG A 13 -3.01 17.95 -15.17
N ILE A 14 -2.25 18.65 -14.32
CA ILE A 14 -1.93 18.17 -12.97
C ILE A 14 -3.22 18.05 -12.15
N LYS A 15 -4.07 19.09 -12.17
CA LYS A 15 -5.38 19.08 -11.50
C LYS A 15 -6.27 17.96 -12.01
N GLY A 16 -6.31 17.73 -13.32
CA GLY A 16 -7.05 16.62 -13.94
C GLY A 16 -6.62 15.25 -13.42
N ASN A 17 -5.31 14.98 -13.40
CA ASN A 17 -4.76 13.72 -12.89
C ASN A 17 -5.07 13.52 -11.39
N ILE A 18 -4.88 14.57 -10.59
CA ILE A 18 -5.10 14.52 -9.14
C ILE A 18 -6.56 14.26 -8.80
N ARG A 19 -7.50 14.80 -9.59
CA ARG A 19 -8.94 14.53 -9.43
C ARG A 19 -9.27 13.06 -9.65
N GLY A 20 -8.66 12.43 -10.65
CA GLY A 20 -8.80 10.99 -10.90
C GLY A 20 -8.19 10.14 -9.77
N MET A 21 -7.04 10.55 -9.24
CA MET A 21 -6.37 9.83 -8.15
C MET A 21 -7.15 9.88 -6.83
N LYS A 22 -7.84 11.00 -6.52
CA LYS A 22 -8.60 11.19 -5.27
C LYS A 22 -9.54 10.02 -4.97
N GLY A 23 -10.30 9.57 -5.96
CA GLY A 23 -11.25 8.46 -5.80
C GLY A 23 -10.55 7.16 -5.41
N TRP A 24 -9.49 6.81 -6.14
CA TRP A 24 -8.68 5.63 -5.88
C TRP A 24 -7.99 5.66 -4.51
N LEU A 25 -7.45 6.81 -4.12
CA LEU A 25 -6.78 6.95 -2.83
C LEU A 25 -7.75 6.76 -1.66
N LYS A 26 -8.97 7.30 -1.76
CA LYS A 26 -10.01 7.05 -0.74
C LYS A 26 -10.45 5.60 -0.70
N LEU A 27 -10.69 5.00 -1.87
CA LEU A 27 -11.09 3.59 -1.96
C LEU A 27 -10.02 2.68 -1.33
N LEU A 28 -8.77 2.81 -1.76
CA LEU A 28 -7.65 2.04 -1.25
C LEU A 28 -7.42 2.30 0.24
N GLY A 29 -7.57 3.54 0.70
CA GLY A 29 -7.46 3.89 2.11
C GLY A 29 -8.50 3.19 2.98
N ILE A 30 -9.76 3.20 2.56
CA ILE A 30 -10.85 2.50 3.25
C ILE A 30 -10.62 0.98 3.24
N VAL A 31 -10.26 0.40 2.09
CA VAL A 31 -9.99 -1.03 1.96
C VAL A 31 -8.85 -1.46 2.88
N GLN A 32 -7.76 -0.69 2.96
CA GLN A 32 -6.63 -0.95 3.87
C GLN A 32 -7.06 -0.95 5.34
N ILE A 33 -7.88 0.02 5.75
CA ILE A 33 -8.41 0.10 7.12
C ILE A 33 -9.27 -1.13 7.42
N VAL A 34 -10.21 -1.48 6.54
CA VAL A 34 -11.09 -2.63 6.74
C VAL A 34 -10.28 -3.94 6.78
N ALA A 35 -9.34 -4.13 5.85
CA ALA A 35 -8.48 -5.29 5.82
C ALA A 35 -7.63 -5.40 7.09
N GLY A 36 -7.08 -4.28 7.58
CA GLY A 36 -6.35 -4.24 8.84
C GLY A 36 -7.22 -4.59 10.05
N ILE A 37 -8.46 -4.09 10.10
CA ILE A 37 -9.41 -4.46 11.16
C ILE A 37 -9.70 -5.96 11.13
N LEU A 38 -9.94 -6.55 9.95
CA LEU A 38 -10.15 -8.00 9.82
C LEU A 38 -8.92 -8.80 10.25
N GLN A 39 -7.71 -8.33 9.94
CA GLN A 39 -6.48 -8.94 10.43
C GLN A 39 -6.33 -8.84 11.95
N ALA A 40 -6.72 -7.71 12.54
CA ALA A 40 -6.68 -7.51 13.99
C ALA A 40 -7.57 -8.49 14.77
N LEU A 41 -8.58 -9.09 14.13
CA LEU A 41 -9.41 -10.13 14.74
C LEU A 41 -8.66 -11.47 14.91
N THR A 42 -7.49 -11.62 14.31
CA THR A 42 -6.65 -12.81 14.47
C THR A 42 -5.65 -12.62 15.62
N LEU A 43 -5.39 -13.70 16.39
CA LEU A 43 -4.43 -13.70 17.51
C LEU A 43 -3.05 -13.15 17.13
N PHE A 44 -2.57 -13.46 15.92
CA PHE A 44 -1.29 -12.99 15.41
C PHE A 44 -1.38 -11.61 14.74
N GLY A 45 -2.55 -11.26 14.21
CA GLY A 45 -2.73 -10.04 13.43
C GLY A 45 -2.81 -8.77 14.28
N ILE A 46 -3.10 -8.83 15.58
CA ILE A 46 -3.07 -7.64 16.45
C ILE A 46 -1.70 -6.93 16.41
N ILE A 47 -0.60 -7.68 16.33
CA ILE A 47 0.77 -7.12 16.30
C ILE A 47 1.07 -6.42 14.97
N TRP A 48 0.41 -6.81 13.88
CA TRP A 48 0.72 -6.37 12.52
C TRP A 48 -0.35 -5.45 11.90
N ALA A 49 -1.59 -5.52 12.38
CA ALA A 49 -2.76 -4.85 11.81
C ALA A 49 -2.72 -3.32 11.93
N TRP A 50 -1.94 -2.78 12.88
CA TRP A 50 -1.81 -1.34 13.04
C TRP A 50 -1.16 -0.67 11.81
N LEU A 51 -0.29 -1.38 11.07
CA LEU A 51 0.37 -0.85 9.87
C LEU A 51 -0.61 -0.63 8.70
N PRO A 52 -1.39 -1.64 8.25
CA PRO A 52 -2.44 -1.44 7.24
C PRO A 52 -3.44 -0.34 7.60
N ILE A 53 -3.88 -0.30 8.86
CA ILE A 53 -4.83 0.73 9.32
C ILE A 53 -4.21 2.12 9.19
N TRP A 54 -2.99 2.30 9.65
CA TRP A 54 -2.28 3.58 9.56
C TRP A 54 -2.03 4.00 8.10
N MET A 55 -1.62 3.07 7.24
CA MET A 55 -1.45 3.33 5.81
C MET A 55 -2.76 3.80 5.15
N GLY A 56 -3.89 3.22 5.53
CA GLY A 56 -5.19 3.65 5.01
C GLY A 56 -5.57 5.07 5.45
N VAL A 57 -5.24 5.46 6.69
CA VAL A 57 -5.40 6.85 7.16
C VAL A 57 -4.51 7.81 6.37
N ILE A 58 -3.26 7.44 6.06
CA ILE A 58 -2.36 8.24 5.23
C ILE A 58 -2.92 8.46 3.83
N LEU A 59 -3.42 7.40 3.17
CA LEU A 59 -4.03 7.50 1.83
C LEU A 59 -5.27 8.39 1.81
N ASN A 60 -6.13 8.27 2.82
CA ASN A 60 -7.30 9.14 2.97
C ASN A 60 -6.87 10.61 3.17
N GLY A 61 -5.83 10.85 3.98
CA GLY A 61 -5.25 12.18 4.15
C GLY A 61 -4.64 12.73 2.86
N ALA A 62 -3.97 11.88 2.07
CA ALA A 62 -3.42 12.26 0.76
C ALA A 62 -4.54 12.66 -0.21
N ALA A 63 -5.64 11.90 -0.23
CA ALA A 63 -6.80 12.20 -1.08
C ALA A 63 -7.45 13.55 -0.75
N ASN A 64 -7.47 13.95 0.52
CA ASN A 64 -8.00 15.25 0.93
C ASN A 64 -7.09 16.40 0.48
N LYS A 65 -5.77 16.23 0.56
CA LYS A 65 -4.80 17.23 0.09
C LYS A 65 -4.72 17.35 -1.43
N ALA A 66 -4.87 16.23 -2.12
CA ALA A 66 -5.12 16.19 -3.56
C ALA A 66 -6.35 17.03 -3.95
N ALA A 67 -7.46 16.89 -3.22
CA ALA A 67 -8.66 17.69 -3.48
C ALA A 67 -8.42 19.19 -3.25
N GLU A 68 -7.74 19.54 -2.15
CA GLU A 68 -7.45 20.93 -1.80
C GLU A 68 -6.62 21.62 -2.89
N TYR A 69 -5.58 20.97 -3.42
CA TYR A 69 -4.82 21.49 -4.55
C TYR A 69 -5.67 21.58 -5.82
N ALA A 70 -6.48 20.56 -6.13
CA ALA A 70 -7.31 20.56 -7.34
C ALA A 70 -8.36 21.68 -7.35
N GLU A 71 -8.85 22.09 -6.19
CA GLU A 71 -9.88 23.12 -6.03
C GLU A 71 -9.29 24.53 -5.88
N LYS A 72 -8.22 24.68 -5.09
CA LYS A 72 -7.65 25.98 -4.72
C LYS A 72 -6.36 26.34 -5.47
N GLY A 73 -5.70 25.37 -6.11
CA GLY A 73 -4.39 25.56 -6.74
C GLY A 73 -3.25 25.80 -5.75
N ASP A 74 -3.44 25.45 -4.47
CA ASP A 74 -2.46 25.70 -3.41
C ASP A 74 -1.26 24.73 -3.47
N GLU A 75 -0.09 25.22 -3.88
CA GLU A 75 1.13 24.42 -4.01
C GLU A 75 1.56 23.75 -2.69
N HIS A 76 1.22 24.33 -1.53
CA HIS A 76 1.50 23.70 -0.24
C HIS A 76 0.74 22.38 -0.08
N SER A 77 -0.53 22.35 -0.48
CA SER A 77 -1.35 21.14 -0.50
C SER A 77 -0.81 20.06 -1.45
N LEU A 78 -0.18 20.47 -2.56
CA LEU A 78 0.50 19.53 -3.47
C LEU A 78 1.74 18.88 -2.82
N ALA A 79 2.53 19.68 -2.09
CA ALA A 79 3.68 19.17 -1.34
C ALA A 79 3.26 18.19 -0.24
N GLU A 80 2.20 18.49 0.51
CA GLU A 80 1.66 17.57 1.52
C GLU A 80 1.10 16.28 0.90
N PHE A 81 0.39 16.38 -0.21
CA PHE A 81 -0.13 15.23 -0.96
C PHE A 81 1.01 14.28 -1.38
N THR A 82 2.04 14.82 -2.03
CA THR A 82 3.19 14.04 -2.50
C THR A 82 4.02 13.48 -1.34
N GLY A 83 4.15 14.23 -0.24
CA GLY A 83 4.78 13.76 0.99
C GLY A 83 4.07 12.54 1.60
N LYS A 84 2.74 12.56 1.66
CA LYS A 84 1.94 11.41 2.14
C LYS A 84 2.04 10.20 1.21
N LEU A 85 2.05 10.41 -0.11
CA LEU A 85 2.27 9.33 -1.08
C LEU A 85 3.67 8.71 -0.92
N LYS A 86 4.71 9.54 -0.77
CA LYS A 86 6.07 9.08 -0.50
C LYS A 86 6.10 8.21 0.76
N LEU A 87 5.51 8.68 1.85
CA LEU A 87 5.43 7.92 3.09
C LEU A 87 4.76 6.57 2.88
N TYR A 88 3.59 6.53 2.23
CA TYR A 88 2.87 5.30 1.91
C TYR A 88 3.73 4.30 1.13
N PHE A 89 4.38 4.73 0.04
CA PHE A 89 5.22 3.84 -0.77
C PHE A 89 6.49 3.38 -0.06
N VAL A 90 7.10 4.23 0.79
CA VAL A 90 8.27 3.84 1.60
C VAL A 90 7.89 2.73 2.57
N ILE A 91 6.77 2.88 3.29
CA ILE A 91 6.29 1.84 4.22
C ILE A 91 6.01 0.56 3.45
N ASN A 92 5.29 0.65 2.32
CA ASN A 92 4.93 -0.51 1.53
C ASN A 92 6.17 -1.22 0.95
N GLY A 93 7.19 -0.46 0.53
CA GLY A 93 8.47 -1.00 0.08
C GLY A 93 9.20 -1.77 1.18
N ILE A 94 9.26 -1.23 2.39
CA ILE A 94 9.85 -1.93 3.55
C ILE A 94 9.06 -3.21 3.87
N MET A 95 7.73 -3.14 3.86
CA MET A 95 6.85 -4.29 4.08
C MET A 95 7.08 -5.40 3.05
N MET A 96 7.20 -5.02 1.76
CA MET A 96 7.46 -5.96 0.68
C MET A 96 8.81 -6.67 0.87
N ILE A 97 9.88 -5.92 1.18
CA ILE A 97 11.19 -6.50 1.43
C ILE A 97 11.15 -7.45 2.63
N SER A 98 10.52 -7.04 3.75
CA SER A 98 10.42 -7.88 4.95
C SER A 98 9.66 -9.19 4.68
N THR A 99 8.57 -9.13 3.91
CA THR A 99 7.80 -10.32 3.51
C THR A 99 8.65 -11.25 2.64
N LEU A 100 9.41 -10.71 1.68
CA LEU A 100 10.28 -11.51 0.83
C LEU A 100 11.36 -12.24 1.64
N VAL A 101 11.92 -11.60 2.66
CA VAL A 101 12.89 -12.24 3.57
C VAL A 101 12.25 -13.40 4.32
N VAL A 102 11.05 -13.21 4.89
CA VAL A 102 10.32 -14.27 5.61
C VAL A 102 9.98 -15.44 4.68
N VAL A 103 9.52 -15.15 3.46
CA VAL A 103 9.22 -16.17 2.46
C VAL A 103 10.48 -16.94 2.08
N ALA A 104 11.60 -16.27 1.83
CA ALA A 104 12.86 -16.92 1.48
C ALA A 104 13.32 -17.89 2.59
N ILE A 105 13.31 -17.44 3.85
CA ILE A 105 13.64 -18.30 5.01
C ILE A 105 12.68 -19.48 5.12
N SER A 106 11.37 -19.24 4.97
CA SER A 106 10.35 -20.29 5.06
C SER A 106 10.56 -21.36 3.99
N LEU A 107 10.89 -20.97 2.76
CA LEU A 107 11.21 -21.90 1.67
C LEU A 107 12.49 -22.70 1.95
N MET A 108 13.53 -22.07 2.51
CA MET A 108 14.76 -22.76 2.90
C MET A 108 14.50 -23.81 3.98
N VAL A 109 13.71 -23.46 5.00
CA VAL A 109 13.33 -24.39 6.07
C VAL A 109 12.49 -25.54 5.53
N LEU A 110 11.48 -25.26 4.71
CA LEU A 110 10.65 -26.29 4.08
C LEU A 110 11.48 -27.23 3.21
N GLY A 111 12.41 -26.68 2.41
CA GLY A 111 13.33 -27.48 1.59
C GLY A 111 14.24 -28.36 2.41
N ALA A 112 14.80 -27.85 3.52
CA ALA A 112 15.64 -28.63 4.41
C ALA A 112 14.87 -29.77 5.10
N LEU A 113 13.66 -29.50 5.59
CA LEU A 113 12.80 -30.52 6.19
C LEU A 113 12.39 -31.61 5.20
N ALA A 114 12.15 -31.23 3.93
CA ALA A 114 11.86 -32.18 2.87
C ALA A 114 13.07 -33.08 2.54
N MET A 115 14.28 -32.51 2.46
CA MET A 115 15.51 -33.28 2.24
C MET A 115 15.83 -34.25 3.40
N LEU A 116 15.51 -33.87 4.65
CA LEU A 116 15.67 -34.72 5.82
C LEU A 116 14.61 -35.84 5.92
N GLY A 117 13.66 -35.93 4.98
CA GLY A 117 12.63 -36.96 4.96
C GLY A 117 11.53 -36.77 6.01
N ILE A 118 11.54 -35.66 6.74
CA ILE A 118 10.54 -35.31 7.76
C ILE A 118 9.21 -34.93 7.08
N ILE A 119 9.29 -34.30 5.91
CA ILE A 119 8.13 -33.89 5.12
C ILE A 119 8.28 -34.51 3.73
N SER A 120 7.49 -35.54 3.42
CA SER A 120 7.51 -36.18 2.11
C SER A 120 6.51 -35.51 1.16
N LEU A 121 6.91 -35.29 -0.11
CA LEU A 121 6.03 -34.72 -1.14
C LEU A 121 4.68 -35.48 -1.26
N PRO A 122 4.64 -36.83 -1.20
CA PRO A 122 3.39 -37.57 -1.23
C PRO A 122 2.45 -37.23 -0.08
N SER A 123 2.97 -37.12 1.15
CA SER A 123 2.15 -36.76 2.32
C SER A 123 1.57 -35.35 2.25
N LEU A 124 2.28 -34.40 1.62
CA LEU A 124 1.75 -33.06 1.39
C LEU A 124 0.62 -33.07 0.36
N LEU A 125 0.77 -33.80 -0.74
CA LEU A 125 -0.26 -33.93 -1.78
C LEU A 125 -1.51 -34.63 -1.24
N GLU A 126 -1.34 -35.66 -0.41
CA GLU A 126 -2.45 -36.37 0.23
C GLU A 126 -3.19 -35.51 1.27
N SER A 127 -2.47 -34.62 1.98
CA SER A 127 -3.07 -33.65 2.90
C SER A 127 -3.83 -32.50 2.22
N LEU A 128 -3.50 -32.18 0.96
CA LEU A 128 -4.17 -31.16 0.15
C LEU A 128 -5.37 -31.71 -0.65
N ASN A 129 -5.46 -33.04 -0.80
CA ASN A 129 -6.55 -33.74 -1.50
C ASN A 129 -7.65 -34.26 -0.54
N LYS A 130 -7.61 -33.83 0.73
CA LYS A 130 -8.66 -34.01 1.74
C LYS A 130 -9.31 -32.67 2.04
#